data_AF-A0A7C5WCB8-F1
#
_entry.id   AF-A0A7C5WCB8-F1
#
_cell.length_a   1.000
_cell.length_b   1.000
_cell.length_c   1.000
_cell.angle_alpha   90.00
_cell.angle_beta   90.00
_cell.angle_gamma   90.00
#
_symmetry.space_group_name_H-M   'P 1'
#
loop_
_entity.id
_entity.type
_entity.pdbx_description
1 polymer ?
#
loop_
_entity_poly.entity_id
_entity_poly.type
_entity_poly.pdbx_seq_one_letter_code
_entity_poly.pdbx_strand_id
1 'polypeptide(L)'
;MPSDKLKESSVGISTKRGDAGFTSTLSGKRVPKHHIVTEAVGAVDEANSLLGLARASVKEKKIKRIILQTQKHLFTIGAELSLCGSSSRKLESKIGIDDLKWVERLVDELEDALSLPPGFVAFGQEITSSHLDVARTGIRKVERIVVKMCSEGYIENTFTVKYLNRISDLLFLLAAYEEKSENGRKGLSLSSLTVHLNDSFFRKWFILGTVTIVSLVITIFLLLLFHKPSTNLSYDVIKHMENMHSPAGS
;
A
#
# COMPACT_ATOMS: atom_id res chain seq x y z
N MET A 1 38.36 -25.16 -13.29
CA MET A 1 37.47 -24.23 -12.55
C MET A 1 38.37 -23.27 -11.79
N PRO A 2 38.15 -21.95 -11.88
CA PRO A 2 36.95 -21.29 -11.36
C PRO A 2 36.16 -20.61 -12.48
N SER A 3 34.94 -21.07 -12.74
CA SER A 3 33.69 -20.55 -12.17
C SER A 3 33.38 -19.13 -12.67
N ASP A 4 32.76 -19.10 -13.85
CA ASP A 4 31.82 -18.07 -14.25
C ASP A 4 30.77 -17.92 -13.15
N LYS A 5 31.06 -17.06 -12.18
CA LYS A 5 30.04 -16.57 -11.25
C LYS A 5 29.24 -15.51 -11.99
N LEU A 6 28.05 -15.92 -12.40
CA LEU A 6 26.86 -15.10 -12.56
C LEU A 6 27.00 -13.82 -11.73
N LYS A 7 27.04 -12.66 -12.41
CA LYS A 7 26.80 -11.37 -11.77
C LYS A 7 25.36 -11.41 -11.25
N GLU A 8 25.19 -11.87 -10.02
CA GLU A 8 24.03 -11.53 -9.22
C GLU A 8 23.97 -10.00 -9.21
N SER A 9 22.95 -9.44 -9.88
CA SER A 9 22.58 -8.06 -9.69
C SER A 9 22.18 -7.92 -8.24
N SER A 10 23.11 -7.53 -7.38
CA SER A 10 22.81 -7.25 -5.99
C SER A 10 21.74 -6.16 -6.00
N VAL A 11 20.54 -6.51 -5.55
CA VAL A 11 19.41 -5.58 -5.42
C VAL A 11 19.73 -4.69 -4.23
N GLY A 12 20.61 -3.72 -4.44
CA GLY A 12 20.93 -2.69 -3.48
C GLY A 12 19.83 -1.63 -3.47
N ILE A 13 19.35 -1.28 -2.28
CA ILE A 13 18.41 -0.15 -2.12
C ILE A 13 19.09 1.17 -2.55
N SER A 14 20.40 1.30 -2.29
CA SER A 14 21.17 2.49 -2.64
C SER A 14 21.77 2.40 -4.04
N THR A 15 21.34 3.30 -4.93
CA THR A 15 21.88 3.42 -6.30
C THR A 15 22.94 4.53 -6.44
N LYS A 16 23.14 5.36 -5.41
CA LYS A 16 23.98 6.58 -5.41
C LYS A 16 23.63 7.64 -6.47
N ARG A 17 22.60 7.42 -7.29
CA ARG A 17 22.16 8.33 -8.37
C ARG A 17 21.62 9.67 -7.87
N GLY A 18 21.34 9.77 -6.55
CA GLY A 18 20.80 10.97 -5.92
C GLY A 18 21.81 11.81 -5.14
N ASP A 19 23.10 11.45 -5.17
CA ASP A 19 24.15 12.11 -4.37
C ASP A 19 24.41 13.54 -4.82
N ALA A 20 24.19 13.84 -6.10
CA ALA A 20 24.25 15.19 -6.65
C ALA A 20 23.05 16.09 -6.27
N GLY A 21 22.15 15.65 -5.39
CA GLY A 21 21.00 16.43 -4.94
C GLY A 21 19.76 16.37 -5.86
N PHE A 22 19.75 15.48 -6.85
CA PHE A 22 18.64 15.28 -7.78
C PHE A 22 17.94 13.93 -7.56
N THR A 23 16.70 13.81 -8.00
CA THR A 23 15.94 12.55 -8.01
C THR A 23 15.05 12.45 -9.24
N SER A 24 14.56 11.25 -9.54
CA SER A 24 13.60 11.03 -10.62
C SER A 24 12.20 10.86 -10.03
N THR A 25 11.24 11.66 -10.51
CA THR A 25 9.81 11.51 -10.16
C THR A 25 9.19 10.32 -10.88
N LEU A 26 7.99 9.89 -10.47
CA LEU A 26 7.25 8.84 -11.20
C LEU A 26 6.84 9.29 -12.60
N SER A 27 6.79 10.60 -12.91
CA SER A 27 6.63 11.05 -14.30
C SER A 27 7.84 10.72 -15.19
N GLY A 28 9.01 10.46 -14.59
CA GLY A 28 10.29 10.25 -15.29
C GLY A 28 11.14 11.52 -15.38
N LYS A 29 10.61 12.67 -14.95
CA LYS A 29 11.37 13.92 -14.86
C LYS A 29 12.40 13.85 -13.74
N ARG A 30 13.63 14.30 -14.03
CA ARG A 30 14.69 14.48 -13.05
C ARG A 30 14.62 15.89 -12.47
N VAL A 31 14.47 15.99 -11.16
CA VAL A 31 14.22 17.25 -10.43
C VAL A 31 15.17 17.36 -9.24
N PRO A 32 15.50 18.58 -8.75
CA PRO A 32 16.22 18.72 -7.49
C PRO A 32 15.38 18.15 -6.34
N LYS A 33 16.03 17.63 -5.29
CA LYS A 33 15.34 17.02 -4.14
C LYS A 33 14.44 17.98 -3.36
N HIS A 34 14.67 19.29 -3.48
CA HIS A 34 13.84 20.34 -2.89
C HIS A 34 12.67 20.78 -3.79
N HIS A 35 12.45 20.12 -4.93
CA HIS A 35 11.32 20.42 -5.80
C HIS A 35 9.99 20.12 -5.10
N ILE A 36 8.94 20.92 -5.35
CA ILE A 36 7.64 20.82 -4.66
C ILE A 36 7.02 19.42 -4.72
N VAL A 37 7.12 18.74 -5.87
CA VAL A 37 6.68 17.33 -6.02
C VAL A 37 7.42 16.39 -5.05
N THR A 38 8.74 16.56 -4.89
CA THR A 38 9.55 15.73 -3.98
C THR A 38 9.24 16.06 -2.52
N GLU A 39 9.04 17.34 -2.19
CA GLU A 39 8.60 17.78 -0.87
C GLU A 39 7.23 17.17 -0.51
N ALA A 40 6.27 17.22 -1.43
CA ALA A 40 4.93 16.67 -1.23
C ALA A 40 4.95 15.15 -1.00
N VAL A 41 5.66 14.40 -1.84
CA VAL A 41 5.80 12.94 -1.71
C VAL A 41 6.52 12.57 -0.42
N GLY A 42 7.56 13.31 -0.04
CA GLY A 42 8.27 13.10 1.23
C GLY A 42 7.39 13.39 2.45
N ALA A 43 6.60 14.45 2.42
CA ALA A 43 5.66 14.76 3.49
C ALA A 43 4.56 13.69 3.62
N VAL A 44 4.09 13.14 2.50
CA VAL A 44 3.15 12.00 2.50
C VAL A 44 3.78 10.78 3.16
N ASP A 45 5.02 10.46 2.83
CA ASP A 45 5.75 9.32 3.41
C ASP A 45 5.99 9.49 4.92
N GLU A 46 6.34 10.69 5.36
CA GLU A 46 6.44 11.06 6.77
C GLU A 46 5.11 10.88 7.51
N ALA A 47 4.01 11.45 6.98
CA ALA A 47 2.68 11.29 7.56
C ALA A 47 2.24 9.82 7.62
N ASN A 48 2.56 9.04 6.58
CA ASN A 48 2.25 7.62 6.51
C ASN A 48 3.05 6.81 7.55
N SER A 49 4.30 7.19 7.80
CA SER A 49 5.15 6.59 8.84
C SER A 49 4.62 6.88 10.24
N LEU A 50 4.17 8.12 10.49
CA LEU A 50 3.53 8.50 11.76
C LEU A 50 2.23 7.72 12.00
N LEU A 51 1.42 7.51 10.97
CA LEU A 51 0.25 6.62 11.04
C LEU A 51 0.65 5.17 11.34
N GLY A 52 1.79 4.71 10.79
CA GLY A 52 2.36 3.40 11.11
C GLY A 52 2.67 3.23 12.59
N LEU A 53 3.28 4.26 13.20
CA LEU A 53 3.56 4.31 14.63
C LEU A 53 2.27 4.28 15.46
N ALA A 54 1.29 5.13 15.14
CA ALA A 54 0.00 5.14 15.82
C ALA A 54 -0.73 3.79 15.72
N ARG A 55 -0.73 3.18 14.52
CA ARG A 55 -1.36 1.87 14.29
C ARG A 55 -0.72 0.75 15.11
N ALA A 56 0.59 0.84 15.35
CA ALA A 56 1.30 -0.14 16.16
C ALA A 56 0.91 -0.06 17.64
N SER A 57 0.64 1.15 18.16
CA SER A 57 0.25 1.34 19.57
C SER A 57 -1.22 1.07 19.87
N VAL A 58 -2.13 1.26 18.91
CA VAL A 58 -3.57 1.02 19.08
C VAL A 58 -3.84 -0.45 19.45
N LYS A 59 -4.83 -0.73 20.31
CA LYS A 59 -5.26 -2.11 20.61
C LYS A 59 -6.45 -2.54 19.77
N GLU A 60 -7.42 -1.64 19.59
CA GLU A 60 -8.68 -1.89 18.89
C GLU A 60 -8.46 -2.22 17.40
N LYS A 61 -8.93 -3.40 16.96
CA LYS A 61 -8.76 -3.89 15.59
C LYS A 61 -9.41 -2.99 14.56
N LYS A 62 -10.54 -2.38 14.93
CA LYS A 62 -11.28 -1.49 14.05
C LYS A 62 -10.49 -0.23 13.70
N ILE A 63 -9.93 0.42 14.71
CA ILE A 63 -9.10 1.62 14.54
C ILE A 63 -7.86 1.28 13.72
N LYS A 64 -7.23 0.11 13.96
CA LYS A 64 -6.12 -0.36 13.10
C LYS A 64 -6.50 -0.46 11.64
N ARG A 65 -7.71 -0.93 11.32
CA ARG A 65 -8.21 -1.04 9.93
C ARG A 65 -8.46 0.34 9.31
N ILE A 66 -9.02 1.28 10.07
CA ILE A 66 -9.22 2.66 9.62
C ILE A 66 -7.88 3.32 9.30
N ILE A 67 -6.90 3.20 10.21
CA ILE A 67 -5.55 3.75 9.98
C ILE A 67 -4.91 3.08 8.77
N LEU A 68 -4.97 1.76 8.64
CA LEU A 68 -4.41 1.04 7.49
C LEU A 68 -5.05 1.48 6.16
N GLN A 69 -6.36 1.69 6.13
CA GLN A 69 -7.04 2.22 4.94
C GLN A 69 -6.54 3.62 4.60
N THR A 70 -6.36 4.48 5.61
CA THR A 70 -5.78 5.82 5.45
C THR A 70 -4.36 5.76 4.90
N GLN A 71 -3.51 4.84 5.39
CA GLN A 71 -2.16 4.60 4.86
C GLN A 71 -2.18 4.21 3.38
N LYS A 72 -3.14 3.37 2.96
CA LYS A 72 -3.33 3.01 1.54
C LYS A 72 -3.72 4.23 0.70
N HIS A 73 -4.65 5.05 1.19
CA HIS A 73 -5.06 6.27 0.50
C HIS A 73 -3.90 7.27 0.38
N LEU A 74 -3.04 7.40 1.41
CA LEU A 74 -1.82 8.20 1.33
C LEU A 74 -0.86 7.72 0.25
N PHE A 75 -0.70 6.39 0.04
CA PHE A 75 0.08 5.89 -1.10
C PHE A 75 -0.53 6.30 -2.44
N THR A 76 -1.86 6.24 -2.58
CA THR A 76 -2.56 6.71 -3.77
C THR A 76 -2.33 8.22 -4.01
N ILE A 77 -2.40 9.03 -2.96
CA ILE A 77 -2.12 10.47 -3.01
C ILE A 77 -0.65 10.71 -3.41
N GLY A 78 0.30 9.99 -2.81
CA GLY A 78 1.72 10.08 -3.16
C GLY A 78 1.99 9.74 -4.63
N ALA A 79 1.30 8.74 -5.17
CA ALA A 79 1.39 8.38 -6.58
C ALA A 79 0.81 9.48 -7.49
N GLU A 80 -0.33 10.08 -7.14
CA GLU A 80 -0.90 11.23 -7.85
C GLU A 80 0.05 12.42 -7.86
N LEU A 81 0.60 12.80 -6.70
CA LEU A 81 1.55 13.90 -6.53
C LEU A 81 2.81 13.70 -7.39
N SER A 82 3.35 12.47 -7.40
CA SER A 82 4.59 12.14 -8.11
C SER A 82 4.43 12.08 -9.64
N LEU A 83 3.20 11.86 -10.12
CA LEU A 83 2.85 11.84 -11.55
C LEU A 83 2.33 13.18 -12.08
N CYS A 84 2.27 14.21 -11.24
CA CYS A 84 1.91 15.57 -11.62
C CYS A 84 2.71 16.05 -12.86
N GLY A 85 2.00 16.66 -13.83
CA GLY A 85 2.60 17.20 -15.05
C GLY A 85 3.13 16.13 -16.02
N SER A 86 2.71 14.88 -15.86
CA SER A 86 2.93 13.78 -16.80
C SER A 86 1.70 13.56 -17.68
N SER A 87 1.85 13.69 -19.00
CA SER A 87 0.80 13.29 -19.96
C SER A 87 0.94 11.83 -20.42
N SER A 88 2.08 11.19 -20.13
CA SER A 88 2.45 9.88 -20.70
C SER A 88 2.10 8.68 -19.81
N ARG A 89 1.81 8.91 -18.52
CA ARG A 89 1.46 7.84 -17.57
C ARG A 89 0.11 8.11 -16.93
N LYS A 90 -0.83 7.19 -17.11
CA LYS A 90 -2.14 7.22 -16.47
C LYS A 90 -2.01 6.63 -15.06
N LEU A 91 -2.59 7.34 -14.09
CA LEU A 91 -2.70 6.84 -12.72
C LEU A 91 -3.86 5.84 -12.66
N GLU A 92 -3.64 4.68 -12.02
CA GLU A 92 -4.65 3.62 -11.94
C GLU A 92 -5.81 3.97 -10.99
N SER A 93 -5.55 4.78 -9.97
CA SER A 93 -6.52 5.17 -8.95
C SER A 93 -6.21 6.55 -8.39
N LYS A 94 -7.25 7.33 -8.07
CA LYS A 94 -7.19 8.65 -7.42
C LYS A 94 -8.15 8.65 -6.25
N ILE A 95 -7.87 9.51 -5.27
CA ILE A 95 -8.86 9.86 -4.26
C ILE A 95 -10.05 10.49 -4.96
N GLY A 96 -11.22 9.88 -4.77
CA GLY A 96 -12.48 10.33 -5.36
C GLY A 96 -13.55 10.60 -4.32
N ILE A 97 -14.78 10.77 -4.81
CA ILE A 97 -15.95 11.05 -3.97
C ILE A 97 -16.24 9.94 -2.96
N ASP A 98 -16.01 8.67 -3.32
CA ASP A 98 -16.32 7.54 -2.43
C ASP A 98 -15.34 7.48 -1.24
N ASP A 99 -14.07 7.84 -1.46
CA ASP A 99 -13.06 7.92 -0.41
C ASP A 99 -13.34 9.09 0.54
N LEU A 100 -13.79 10.23 -0.01
CA LEU A 100 -14.24 11.38 0.78
C LEU A 100 -15.46 11.01 1.63
N LYS A 101 -16.49 10.40 1.03
CA LYS A 101 -17.67 9.93 1.77
C LYS A 101 -17.32 8.90 2.84
N TRP A 102 -16.30 8.08 2.61
CA TRP A 102 -15.84 7.12 3.61
C TRP A 102 -15.28 7.81 4.85
N VAL A 103 -14.45 8.84 4.70
CA VAL A 103 -13.93 9.58 5.86
C VAL A 103 -15.00 10.44 6.53
N GLU A 104 -15.87 11.09 5.76
CA GLU A 104 -16.98 11.90 6.31
C GLU A 104 -17.90 11.06 7.20
N ARG A 105 -18.31 9.86 6.75
CA ARG A 105 -19.12 8.96 7.60
C ARG A 105 -18.44 8.58 8.91
N LEU A 106 -17.12 8.31 8.89
CA LEU A 106 -16.39 7.96 10.10
C LEU A 106 -16.28 9.14 11.07
N VAL A 107 -16.15 10.36 10.53
CA VAL A 107 -16.17 11.60 11.32
C VAL A 107 -17.54 11.74 12.00
N ASP A 108 -18.63 11.70 11.23
CA ASP A 108 -20.00 11.83 11.75
C ASP A 108 -20.28 10.77 12.84
N GLU A 109 -19.94 9.50 12.58
CA GLU A 109 -20.13 8.40 13.54
C GLU A 109 -19.34 8.60 14.85
N LEU A 110 -18.13 9.18 14.80
CA LEU A 110 -17.32 9.43 15.98
C LEU A 110 -17.74 10.70 16.73
N GLU A 111 -18.17 11.74 16.03
CA GLU A 111 -18.73 12.95 16.66
C GLU A 111 -19.97 12.61 17.48
N ASP A 112 -20.90 11.86 16.88
CA ASP A 112 -22.11 11.37 17.54
C ASP A 112 -21.78 10.53 18.79
N ALA A 113 -20.81 9.61 18.66
CA ALA A 113 -20.40 8.73 19.76
C ALA A 113 -19.70 9.50 20.89
N LEU A 114 -18.88 10.49 20.58
CA LEU A 114 -18.08 11.17 21.59
C LEU A 114 -18.85 12.22 22.37
N SER A 115 -19.85 12.87 21.75
CA SER A 115 -20.60 13.99 22.33
C SER A 115 -19.65 15.02 22.98
N LEU A 116 -18.67 15.50 22.21
CA LEU A 116 -17.58 16.32 22.73
C LEU A 116 -18.14 17.64 23.32
N PRO A 117 -17.73 18.02 24.55
CA PRO A 117 -18.14 19.29 25.13
C PRO A 117 -17.49 20.46 24.38
N PRO A 118 -18.11 21.65 24.36
CA PRO A 118 -17.48 22.84 23.80
C PRO A 118 -16.22 23.20 24.63
N GLY A 119 -15.05 23.21 23.98
CA GLY A 119 -13.79 23.59 24.63
C GLY A 119 -12.54 23.02 23.95
N PHE A 120 -11.36 23.44 24.41
CA PHE A 120 -10.09 22.90 23.97
C PHE A 120 -9.78 21.58 24.69
N VAL A 121 -9.50 20.53 23.91
CA VAL A 121 -9.04 19.23 24.43
C VAL A 121 -7.51 19.28 24.52
N ALA A 122 -6.95 18.90 25.68
CA ALA A 122 -5.51 18.73 25.82
C ALA A 122 -5.06 17.49 25.04
N PHE A 123 -4.05 17.65 24.18
CA PHE A 123 -3.51 16.55 23.38
C PHE A 123 -2.69 15.57 24.23
N GLY A 124 -2.74 14.30 23.85
CA GLY A 124 -1.78 13.29 24.29
C GLY A 124 -1.90 12.86 25.75
N GLN A 125 -3.12 12.66 26.24
CA GLN A 125 -3.30 12.08 27.58
C GLN A 125 -2.85 10.62 27.66
N GLU A 126 -2.84 9.92 26.52
CA GLU A 126 -2.38 8.55 26.39
C GLU A 126 -1.33 8.42 25.29
N ILE A 127 -0.54 7.34 25.32
CA ILE A 127 0.50 7.07 24.30
C ILE A 127 -0.15 6.91 22.91
N THR A 128 -1.27 6.20 22.83
CA THR A 128 -2.00 5.98 21.56
C THR A 128 -2.58 7.27 21.02
N SER A 129 -3.22 8.09 21.86
CA SER A 129 -3.78 9.37 21.46
C SER A 129 -2.69 10.36 21.03
N SER A 130 -1.57 10.39 21.75
CA SER A 130 -0.39 11.19 21.39
C SER A 130 0.13 10.87 19.99
N HIS A 131 0.26 9.58 19.65
CA HIS A 131 0.72 9.20 18.31
C HIS A 131 -0.28 9.60 17.22
N LEU A 132 -1.59 9.50 17.48
CA LEU A 132 -2.63 9.94 16.54
C LEU A 132 -2.60 11.46 16.35
N ASP A 133 -2.38 12.23 17.42
CA ASP A 133 -2.21 13.68 17.35
C ASP A 133 -0.98 14.10 16.56
N VAL A 134 0.15 13.42 16.76
CA VAL A 134 1.36 13.68 15.96
C VAL A 134 1.10 13.35 14.49
N ALA A 135 0.49 12.21 14.19
CA ALA A 135 0.12 11.83 12.82
C ALA A 135 -0.81 12.87 12.16
N ARG A 136 -1.77 13.42 12.92
CA ARG A 136 -2.64 14.50 12.46
C ARG A 136 -1.87 15.74 12.03
N THR A 137 -0.81 16.12 12.75
CA THR A 137 0.05 17.25 12.33
C THR A 137 0.78 16.96 11.01
N GLY A 138 1.21 15.72 10.79
CA GLY A 138 1.77 15.24 9.53
C GLY A 138 0.78 15.35 8.37
N ILE A 139 -0.47 14.92 8.57
CA ILE A 139 -1.53 15.08 7.56
C ILE A 139 -1.77 16.56 7.23
N ARG A 140 -1.82 17.44 8.23
CA ARG A 140 -1.97 18.89 8.01
C ARG A 140 -0.77 19.49 7.26
N LYS A 141 0.44 18.95 7.44
CA LYS A 141 1.62 19.35 6.67
C LYS A 141 1.44 18.98 5.20
N VAL A 142 1.01 17.74 4.91
CA VAL A 142 0.69 17.31 3.55
C VAL A 142 -0.38 18.19 2.93
N GLU A 143 -1.49 18.44 3.64
CA GLU A 143 -2.60 19.29 3.20
C GLU A 143 -2.11 20.66 2.70
N ARG A 144 -1.28 21.36 3.48
CA ARG A 144 -0.75 22.69 3.09
C ARG A 144 0.07 22.63 1.81
N ILE A 145 0.89 21.60 1.63
CA ILE A 145 1.70 21.42 0.43
C ILE A 145 0.80 21.14 -0.77
N VAL A 146 -0.20 20.26 -0.62
CA VAL A 146 -1.15 19.93 -1.69
C VAL A 146 -1.99 21.15 -2.09
N VAL A 147 -2.46 21.95 -1.13
CA VAL A 147 -3.18 23.20 -1.40
C VAL A 147 -2.31 24.16 -2.22
N LYS A 148 -1.03 24.32 -1.86
CA LYS A 148 -0.07 25.11 -2.64
C LYS A 148 0.07 24.56 -4.06
N MET A 149 0.26 23.24 -4.21
CA MET A 149 0.34 22.59 -5.51
C MET A 149 -0.91 22.81 -6.37
N CYS A 150 -2.11 22.79 -5.77
CA CYS A 150 -3.35 23.12 -6.47
C CYS A 150 -3.37 24.57 -6.94
N SER A 151 -2.98 25.52 -6.09
CA SER A 151 -2.94 26.95 -6.47
C SER A 151 -1.92 27.25 -7.58
N GLU A 152 -0.84 26.47 -7.65
CA GLU A 152 0.20 26.59 -8.67
C GLU A 152 -0.09 25.75 -9.94
N GLY A 153 -1.26 25.10 -10.02
CA GLY A 153 -1.69 24.34 -11.19
C GLY A 153 -1.00 22.98 -11.38
N TYR A 154 -0.30 22.47 -10.35
CA TYR A 154 0.28 21.13 -10.38
C TYR A 154 -0.83 20.05 -10.29
N ILE A 155 -1.88 20.28 -9.50
CA ILE A 155 -2.94 19.28 -9.26
C ILE A 155 -4.32 19.90 -9.38
N GLU A 156 -5.18 19.27 -10.19
CA GLU A 156 -6.57 19.68 -10.38
C GLU A 156 -7.55 18.93 -9.45
N ASN A 157 -7.12 17.81 -8.86
CA ASN A 157 -7.99 16.97 -8.03
C ASN A 157 -8.29 17.59 -6.66
N THR A 158 -9.42 18.29 -6.57
CA THR A 158 -9.88 18.92 -5.33
C THR A 158 -10.34 17.92 -4.25
N PHE A 159 -10.64 16.67 -4.60
CA PHE A 159 -11.02 15.64 -3.63
C PHE A 159 -9.87 15.31 -2.68
N THR A 160 -8.63 15.34 -3.16
CA THR A 160 -7.44 15.08 -2.34
C THR A 160 -7.31 16.10 -1.20
N VAL A 161 -7.55 17.39 -1.48
CA VAL A 161 -7.53 18.45 -0.45
C VAL A 161 -8.62 18.22 0.59
N LYS A 162 -9.87 18.00 0.15
CA LYS A 162 -11.01 17.74 1.05
C LYS A 162 -10.78 16.49 1.91
N TYR A 163 -10.23 15.44 1.31
CA TYR A 163 -9.93 14.19 2.01
C TYR A 163 -8.86 14.40 3.09
N LEU A 164 -7.75 15.08 2.79
CA LEU A 164 -6.70 15.36 3.79
C LEU A 164 -7.23 16.20 4.95
N ASN A 165 -8.07 17.19 4.65
CA ASN A 165 -8.75 18.00 5.66
C ASN A 165 -9.57 17.11 6.62
N ARG A 166 -10.45 16.26 6.06
CA ARG A 166 -11.31 15.35 6.83
C ARG A 166 -10.54 14.25 7.57
N ILE A 167 -9.42 13.77 7.04
CA ILE A 167 -8.55 12.84 7.77
C ILE A 167 -7.93 13.50 8.99
N SER A 168 -7.61 14.78 8.93
CA SER A 168 -7.10 15.49 10.10
C SER A 168 -8.15 15.56 11.23
N ASP A 169 -9.43 15.74 10.87
CA ASP A 169 -10.57 15.69 11.81
C ASP A 169 -10.76 14.27 12.37
N LEU A 170 -10.76 13.25 11.50
CA LEU A 170 -10.86 11.86 11.90
C LEU A 170 -9.77 11.46 12.90
N LEU A 171 -8.52 11.86 12.68
CA LEU A 171 -7.42 11.52 13.60
C LEU A 171 -7.56 12.20 14.95
N PHE A 172 -8.10 13.42 15.00
CA PHE A 172 -8.43 14.09 16.26
C PHE A 172 -9.51 13.32 17.03
N LEU A 173 -10.57 12.90 16.33
CA LEU A 173 -11.67 12.13 16.94
C LEU A 173 -11.21 10.75 17.41
N LEU A 174 -10.35 10.07 16.65
CA LEU A 174 -9.76 8.80 17.06
C LEU A 174 -8.86 8.96 18.30
N ALA A 175 -8.10 10.06 18.39
CA ALA A 175 -7.30 10.36 19.58
C ALA A 175 -8.20 10.55 20.81
N ALA A 176 -9.24 11.37 20.69
CA ALA A 176 -10.22 11.60 21.76
C ALA A 176 -10.97 10.32 22.16
N TYR A 177 -11.26 9.44 21.19
CA TYR A 177 -11.88 8.14 21.44
C TYR A 177 -10.99 7.22 22.28
N GLU A 178 -9.69 7.11 21.94
CA GLU A 178 -8.75 6.28 22.70
C GLU A 178 -8.63 6.77 24.15
N GLU A 179 -8.59 8.08 24.39
CA GLU A 179 -8.53 8.67 25.74
C GLU A 179 -9.79 8.37 26.57
N LYS A 180 -10.98 8.41 25.95
CA LYS A 180 -12.24 8.10 26.63
C LYS A 180 -12.39 6.60 26.92
N SER A 181 -11.84 5.74 26.06
CA SER A 181 -11.86 4.28 26.22
C SER A 181 -10.97 3.81 27.37
N GLU A 182 -9.78 4.39 27.56
CA GLU A 182 -8.84 3.97 28.62
C GLU A 182 -9.21 4.54 30.00
N ASN A 183 -9.83 5.73 30.08
CA ASN A 183 -10.30 6.35 31.33
C ASN A 183 -11.58 5.75 31.96
N GLY A 184 -11.95 4.51 31.61
CA GLY A 184 -12.95 3.73 32.36
C GLY A 184 -14.43 4.06 32.13
N ARG A 185 -14.79 4.96 31.20
CA ARG A 185 -16.19 5.14 30.76
C ARG A 185 -16.56 4.04 29.75
N LYS A 186 -16.71 2.81 30.25
CA LYS A 186 -17.25 1.65 29.51
C LYS A 186 -18.68 1.96 29.05
N GLY A 187 -18.82 2.51 27.85
CA GLY A 187 -20.13 2.81 27.26
C GLY A 187 -20.11 3.04 25.75
N LEU A 188 -18.93 3.26 25.14
CA LEU A 188 -18.82 3.43 23.69
C LEU A 188 -18.51 2.11 23.03
N SER A 189 -19.55 1.41 22.59
CA SER A 189 -19.39 0.25 21.74
C SER A 189 -19.24 0.70 20.29
N LEU A 190 -18.07 0.48 19.70
CA LEU A 190 -17.85 0.63 18.26
C LEU A 190 -18.67 -0.38 17.43
N SER A 191 -19.52 -1.22 18.02
CA SER A 191 -20.30 -2.23 17.29
C SER A 191 -21.20 -1.65 16.18
N SER A 192 -21.55 -0.36 16.24
CA SER A 192 -22.36 0.34 15.23
C SER A 192 -21.57 0.85 14.02
N LEU A 193 -20.28 1.14 14.13
CA LEU A 193 -19.51 1.72 13.02
C LEU A 193 -19.36 0.69 11.88
N THR A 194 -19.88 0.97 10.69
CA THR A 194 -19.76 0.01 9.58
C THR A 194 -18.51 0.32 8.76
N VAL A 195 -17.40 -0.36 9.05
CA VAL A 195 -16.18 -0.24 8.22
C VAL A 195 -16.35 -1.07 6.95
N HIS A 196 -17.00 -0.48 5.95
CA HIS A 196 -16.88 -0.98 4.59
C HIS A 196 -15.49 -0.65 4.07
N LEU A 197 -14.59 -1.63 4.11
CA LEU A 197 -13.34 -1.58 3.36
C LEU A 197 -13.70 -1.56 1.87
N ASN A 198 -13.37 -0.49 1.16
CA ASN A 198 -13.40 -0.49 -0.29
C ASN A 198 -12.22 -1.34 -0.79
N ASP A 199 -12.43 -2.65 -0.78
CA ASP A 199 -11.40 -3.66 -1.07
C ASP A 199 -11.27 -3.94 -2.58
N SER A 200 -11.65 -2.97 -3.43
CA SER A 200 -11.55 -3.09 -4.89
C SER A 200 -10.12 -3.36 -5.35
N PHE A 201 -9.13 -2.87 -4.61
CA PHE A 201 -7.71 -3.14 -4.81
C PHE A 201 -7.37 -4.63 -4.60
N PHE A 202 -7.75 -5.22 -3.46
CA PHE A 202 -7.45 -6.63 -3.16
C PHE A 202 -8.34 -7.60 -3.92
N ARG A 203 -9.62 -7.29 -4.19
CA ARG A 203 -10.45 -8.16 -5.04
C ARG A 203 -9.87 -8.32 -6.43
N LYS A 204 -9.40 -7.24 -7.06
CA LYS A 204 -8.72 -7.32 -8.36
C LYS A 204 -7.43 -8.12 -8.27
N TRP A 205 -6.61 -7.90 -7.25
CA TRP A 205 -5.35 -8.62 -7.07
C TRP A 205 -5.52 -10.10 -6.70
N PHE A 206 -6.50 -10.43 -5.87
CA PHE A 206 -6.81 -11.79 -5.44
C PHE A 206 -7.45 -12.60 -6.57
N ILE A 207 -8.34 -12.00 -7.37
CA ILE A 207 -8.91 -12.64 -8.57
C ILE A 207 -7.84 -12.82 -9.64
N LEU A 208 -6.99 -11.82 -9.89
CA LEU A 208 -5.92 -11.92 -10.87
C LEU A 208 -4.88 -12.98 -10.45
N GLY A 209 -4.56 -13.05 -9.15
CA GLY A 209 -3.65 -14.03 -8.56
C GLY A 209 -4.21 -15.45 -8.54
N THR A 210 -5.48 -15.65 -8.20
CA THR A 210 -6.09 -16.99 -8.23
C THR A 210 -6.26 -17.51 -9.66
N VAL A 211 -6.63 -16.65 -10.63
CA VAL A 211 -6.75 -17.05 -12.04
C VAL A 211 -5.38 -17.42 -12.63
N THR A 212 -4.31 -16.68 -12.31
CA THR A 212 -2.96 -17.03 -12.79
C THR A 212 -2.43 -18.30 -12.15
N ILE A 213 -2.62 -18.50 -10.84
CA ILE A 213 -2.17 -19.71 -10.15
C ILE A 213 -2.93 -20.94 -10.64
N VAL A 214 -4.26 -20.87 -10.77
CA VAL A 214 -5.08 -21.99 -11.26
C VAL A 214 -4.73 -22.30 -12.72
N SER A 215 -4.54 -21.29 -13.57
CA SER A 215 -4.09 -21.51 -14.95
C SER A 215 -2.72 -22.18 -15.02
N LEU A 216 -1.76 -21.75 -14.20
CA LEU A 216 -0.41 -22.32 -14.18
C LEU A 216 -0.43 -23.78 -13.71
N VAL A 217 -1.22 -24.10 -12.67
CA VAL A 217 -1.37 -25.46 -12.16
C VAL A 217 -2.03 -26.36 -13.20
N ILE A 218 -3.07 -25.89 -13.89
CA ILE A 218 -3.72 -26.65 -14.98
C ILE A 218 -2.75 -26.86 -16.14
N THR A 219 -1.99 -25.85 -16.56
CA THR A 219 -1.01 -25.99 -17.65
C THR A 219 0.10 -26.96 -17.27
N ILE A 220 0.64 -26.89 -16.05
CA ILE A 220 1.65 -27.85 -15.57
C ILE A 220 1.07 -29.26 -15.50
N PHE A 221 -0.17 -29.43 -15.01
CA PHE A 221 -0.83 -30.72 -14.93
C PHE A 221 -1.11 -31.31 -16.33
N LEU A 222 -1.54 -30.49 -17.29
CA LEU A 222 -1.71 -30.91 -18.68
C LEU A 222 -0.36 -31.26 -19.32
N LEU A 223 0.70 -30.49 -19.07
CA LEU A 223 2.04 -30.84 -19.53
C LEU A 223 2.50 -32.18 -18.93
N LEU A 224 2.22 -32.46 -17.66
CA LEU A 224 2.56 -33.76 -17.06
C LEU A 224 1.71 -34.92 -17.60
N LEU A 225 0.44 -34.67 -17.96
CA LEU A 225 -0.43 -35.69 -18.56
C LEU A 225 -0.12 -35.98 -20.03
N PHE A 226 0.25 -34.95 -20.81
CA PHE A 226 0.49 -35.07 -22.24
C PHE A 226 1.98 -35.25 -22.61
N HIS A 227 2.91 -34.91 -21.70
CA HIS A 227 4.32 -35.22 -21.84
C HIS A 227 4.64 -36.52 -21.11
N LYS A 228 4.03 -37.62 -21.58
CA LYS A 228 4.48 -38.96 -21.25
C LYS A 228 5.93 -39.07 -21.78
N PRO A 229 6.95 -39.35 -20.95
CA PRO A 229 8.29 -39.55 -21.47
C PRO A 229 8.24 -40.70 -22.47
N SER A 230 8.75 -40.47 -23.68
CA SER A 230 8.89 -41.49 -24.71
C SER A 230 9.88 -42.56 -24.23
N THR A 231 9.40 -43.53 -23.45
CA THR A 231 10.14 -44.74 -23.10
C THR A 231 10.16 -45.68 -24.31
N ASN A 232 10.83 -45.28 -25.38
CA ASN A 232 11.15 -46.16 -26.51
C ASN A 232 12.65 -46.17 -26.85
N LEU A 233 13.51 -45.47 -26.11
CA LEU A 233 14.96 -45.50 -26.36
C LEU A 233 15.72 -46.61 -25.60
N SER A 234 15.07 -47.31 -24.67
CA SER A 234 15.74 -48.33 -23.84
C SER A 234 15.53 -49.78 -24.31
N TYR A 235 14.55 -50.05 -25.17
CA TYR A 235 14.27 -51.42 -25.66
C TYR A 235 15.12 -51.79 -26.88
N ASP A 236 15.38 -50.84 -27.79
CA ASP A 236 16.16 -51.13 -29.01
C ASP A 236 17.66 -51.29 -28.73
N VAL A 237 18.21 -50.60 -27.72
CA VAL A 237 19.62 -50.77 -27.31
C VAL A 237 19.84 -52.12 -26.62
N ILE A 238 18.91 -52.58 -25.77
CA ILE A 238 19.02 -53.85 -25.06
C ILE A 238 18.87 -55.04 -26.04
N LYS A 239 17.95 -54.95 -27.01
CA LYS A 239 17.74 -55.99 -28.03
C LYS A 239 18.89 -56.08 -29.05
N HIS A 240 19.60 -54.98 -29.30
CA HIS A 240 20.80 -54.99 -30.15
C HIS A 240 22.02 -55.60 -29.44
N MET A 241 22.09 -55.55 -28.11
CA MET A 241 23.18 -56.18 -27.33
C MET A 241 22.94 -57.68 -27.07
N GLU A 242 21.69 -58.15 -26.96
CA GLU A 242 21.39 -59.59 -26.82
C GLU A 242 21.67 -60.40 -28.11
N ASN A 243 21.53 -59.78 -29.29
CA ASN A 243 21.79 -60.46 -30.57
C ASN A 243 23.28 -60.58 -30.94
N MET A 244 24.21 -60.02 -30.14
CA MET A 244 25.66 -60.14 -30.39
C MET A 244 26.36 -61.26 -29.59
N HIS A 245 25.64 -62.02 -28.76
CA HIS A 245 26.25 -63.07 -27.91
C HIS A 245 25.59 -64.46 -27.93
N SER A 246 24.76 -64.79 -28.92
CA SER A 246 24.31 -66.18 -29.12
C SER A 246 25.27 -66.97 -30.05
N PRO A 247 25.75 -68.16 -29.63
CA PRO A 247 26.79 -68.91 -30.33
C PRO A 247 26.23 -69.62 -31.57
N ALA A 248 26.93 -69.50 -32.70
CA ALA A 248 26.72 -70.38 -33.84
C ALA A 248 27.19 -71.79 -33.48
N GLY A 249 26.25 -72.71 -33.26
CA GLY A 249 26.50 -74.14 -33.21
C GLY A 249 25.95 -74.81 -34.47
N SER A 250 26.86 -75.25 -35.34
CA SER A 250 26.86 -76.53 -36.09
C SER A 250 28.02 -76.51 -37.08
#